data_AF-A0A9D2EZQ8-F1
#
_entry.id   AF-A0A9D2EZQ8-F1
#
_cell.length_a   1.000
_cell.length_b   1.000
_cell.length_c   1.000
_cell.angle_alpha   90.00
_cell.angle_beta   90.00
_cell.angle_gamma   90.00
#
_symmetry.space_group_name_H-M   'P 1'
#
loop_
_entity.id
_entity.type
_entity.pdbx_description
1 polymer ?
#
loop_
_entity_poly.entity_id
_entity_poly.type
_entity_poly.pdbx_seq_one_letter_code
_entity_poly.pdbx_strand_id
1 'polypeptide(L)'
;MERLLDANAVLSYLLEDVQEQADLVAENIASGAEVTVEVLAECVYVLSGVYHASRSDIAESLGILLDEVVCRRKRVAATALGLYSGSSFDFVDCVLAAEVAEGGRSVLTFDKKLQGLFGRVV
;
A
#
# COMPACT_ATOMS: atom_id res chain seq x y z
N MET A 1 -15.08 13.42 -12.08
CA MET A 1 -15.46 12.00 -12.21
C MET A 1 -14.45 11.23 -11.41
N GLU A 2 -14.88 10.39 -10.47
CA GLU A 2 -13.97 9.58 -9.65
C GLU A 2 -13.18 8.64 -10.57
N ARG A 3 -11.85 8.76 -10.60
CA ARG A 3 -10.96 7.87 -11.35
C ARG A 3 -10.24 6.95 -10.39
N LEU A 4 -10.25 5.66 -10.70
CA LEU A 4 -9.49 4.66 -9.97
C LEU A 4 -8.17 4.42 -10.72
N LEU A 5 -7.05 4.49 -10.00
CA LEU A 5 -5.74 4.15 -10.55
C LEU A 5 -5.48 2.66 -10.34
N ASP A 6 -4.91 2.00 -11.37
CA ASP A 6 -4.37 0.65 -11.24
C ASP A 6 -2.90 0.69 -10.81
N ALA A 7 -2.31 -0.49 -10.60
CA ALA A 7 -0.92 -0.58 -10.17
C ALA A 7 0.05 0.00 -11.21
N ASN A 8 -0.20 -0.17 -12.50
CA ASN A 8 0.66 0.36 -13.55
C ASN A 8 0.66 1.89 -13.57
N ALA A 9 -0.50 2.53 -13.45
CA ALA A 9 -0.59 3.99 -13.33
C ALA A 9 0.18 4.51 -12.11
N VAL A 10 0.01 3.86 -10.95
CA VAL A 10 0.76 4.21 -9.75
C VAL A 10 2.27 4.01 -9.94
N LEU A 11 2.68 2.90 -10.55
CA LEU A 11 4.10 2.60 -10.79
C LEU A 11 4.74 3.59 -11.75
N SER A 12 4.09 3.94 -12.86
CA SER A 12 4.61 4.96 -13.78
C SER A 12 4.75 6.32 -13.12
N TYR A 13 3.86 6.68 -12.20
CA TYR A 13 3.98 7.90 -11.39
C TYR A 13 5.15 7.83 -10.41
N LEU A 14 5.36 6.71 -9.71
CA LEU A 14 6.44 6.57 -8.73
C LEU A 14 7.83 6.41 -9.36
N LEU A 15 7.92 5.81 -10.54
CA LEU A 15 9.17 5.46 -11.21
C LEU A 15 9.58 6.49 -12.26
N GLU A 16 8.65 7.32 -12.73
CA GLU A 16 8.85 8.32 -13.79
C GLU A 16 9.52 7.73 -15.04
N ASP A 17 9.22 6.47 -15.37
CA ASP A 17 9.83 5.73 -16.48
C ASP A 17 9.35 6.24 -17.85
N VAL A 18 8.09 6.68 -17.91
CA VAL A 18 7.50 7.38 -19.06
C VAL A 18 6.89 8.69 -18.58
N GLN A 19 7.60 9.81 -18.79
CA GLN A 19 7.21 11.13 -18.28
C GLN A 19 5.76 11.51 -18.62
N GLU A 20 5.32 11.28 -19.85
CA GLU A 20 3.95 11.60 -20.28
C GLU A 20 2.87 10.85 -19.47
N GLN A 21 3.17 9.61 -19.05
CA GLN A 21 2.28 8.82 -18.22
C GLN A 21 2.32 9.30 -16.76
N ALA A 22 3.51 9.59 -16.23
CA ALA A 22 3.68 10.13 -14.89
C ALA A 22 2.92 11.46 -14.72
N ASP A 23 3.09 12.39 -15.66
CA ASP A 23 2.40 13.69 -15.67
C ASP A 23 0.88 13.51 -15.72
N LEU A 24 0.38 12.62 -16.58
CA LEU A 24 -1.05 12.33 -16.68
C LEU A 24 -1.60 11.76 -15.36
N VAL A 25 -0.86 10.87 -14.69
CA VAL A 25 -1.29 10.32 -13.40
C VAL A 25 -1.27 11.40 -12.32
N ALA A 26 -0.25 12.26 -12.30
CA ALA A 26 -0.16 13.40 -11.38
C ALA A 26 -1.37 14.35 -11.51
N GLU A 27 -1.77 14.70 -12.73
CA GLU A 27 -2.96 15.51 -13.00
C GLU A 27 -4.25 14.86 -12.46
N ASN A 28 -4.33 13.53 -12.53
CA ASN A 28 -5.47 12.79 -12.03
C ASN A 28 -5.47 12.68 -10.50
N ILE A 29 -4.31 12.50 -9.87
CA ILE A 29 -4.16 12.58 -8.41
C ILE A 29 -4.61 13.96 -7.92
N ALA A 30 -4.13 15.05 -8.54
CA ALA A 30 -4.55 16.42 -8.23
C ALA A 30 -6.06 16.66 -8.42
N SER A 31 -6.71 15.86 -9.28
CA SER A 31 -8.16 15.91 -9.53
C SER A 31 -8.97 14.97 -8.63
N GLY A 32 -8.34 14.30 -7.65
CA GLY A 32 -9.00 13.42 -6.70
C GLY A 32 -9.12 11.96 -7.16
N ALA A 33 -8.13 11.44 -7.91
CA ALA A 33 -8.06 10.02 -8.20
C ALA A 33 -7.91 9.18 -6.92
N GLU A 34 -8.40 7.95 -6.97
CA GLU A 34 -8.43 7.01 -5.86
C GLU A 34 -7.51 5.80 -6.13
N VAL A 35 -6.87 5.30 -5.08
CA VAL A 35 -6.23 3.97 -5.04
C VAL A 35 -6.88 3.10 -3.97
N THR A 36 -6.93 1.80 -4.23
CA THR A 36 -7.35 0.83 -3.23
C THR A 36 -6.15 0.14 -2.58
N VAL A 37 -6.40 -0.58 -1.47
CA VAL A 37 -5.35 -1.33 -0.77
C VAL A 37 -4.83 -2.49 -1.64
N GLU A 38 -5.69 -3.04 -2.49
CA GLU A 38 -5.36 -4.08 -3.46
C GLU A 38 -4.36 -3.56 -4.50
N VAL A 39 -4.56 -2.33 -4.99
CA VAL A 39 -3.63 -1.66 -5.91
C VAL A 39 -2.27 -1.44 -5.22
N LEU A 40 -2.27 -0.95 -3.98
CA LEU A 40 -1.02 -0.80 -3.21
C LEU A 40 -0.31 -2.15 -3.00
N ALA A 41 -1.05 -3.22 -2.75
CA ALA A 41 -0.47 -4.55 -2.59
C ALA A 41 0.23 -5.05 -3.87
N GLU A 42 -0.38 -4.79 -5.03
CA GLU A 42 0.25 -5.09 -6.31
C GLU A 42 1.49 -4.22 -6.56
N CYS A 43 1.45 -2.92 -6.23
CA CYS A 43 2.64 -2.06 -6.28
C CYS A 43 3.77 -2.58 -5.39
N VAL A 44 3.48 -3.01 -4.16
CA VAL A 44 4.49 -3.61 -3.26
C VAL A 44 5.09 -4.86 -3.90
N TYR A 45 4.26 -5.75 -4.45
CA TYR A 45 4.71 -6.97 -5.11
C TYR A 45 5.64 -6.67 -6.29
N VAL A 46 5.28 -5.72 -7.15
CA VAL A 46 6.10 -5.34 -8.31
C VAL A 46 7.39 -4.64 -7.88
N LEU A 47 7.33 -3.68 -6.97
CA LEU A 47 8.51 -2.95 -6.49
C LEU A 47 9.51 -3.87 -5.79
N SER A 48 9.05 -4.82 -4.97
CA SER A 48 9.96 -5.76 -4.30
C SER A 48 10.45 -6.86 -5.25
N GLY A 49 9.60 -7.33 -6.16
CA GLY A 49 9.88 -8.47 -7.03
C GLY A 49 10.68 -8.12 -8.28
N VAL A 50 10.25 -7.09 -9.00
CA VAL A 50 10.84 -6.67 -10.28
C VAL A 50 11.95 -5.65 -10.07
N TYR A 51 11.71 -4.65 -9.23
CA TYR A 51 12.65 -3.56 -8.99
C TYR A 51 13.60 -3.83 -7.81
N HIS A 52 13.37 -4.91 -7.05
CA HIS A 52 14.16 -5.28 -5.87
C HIS A 52 14.32 -4.14 -4.85
N ALA A 53 13.34 -3.23 -4.80
CA ALA A 53 13.33 -2.11 -3.87
C ALA A 53 13.26 -2.61 -2.43
N SER A 54 13.94 -1.90 -1.51
CA SER A 54 13.92 -2.28 -0.11
C SER A 54 12.54 -2.03 0.51
N ARG A 55 12.21 -2.76 1.58
CA ARG A 55 10.90 -2.61 2.24
C ARG A 55 10.69 -1.21 2.80
N SER A 56 11.75 -0.56 3.27
CA SER A 56 11.71 0.83 3.74
C SER A 56 11.43 1.80 2.60
N ASP A 57 12.12 1.66 1.46
CA ASP A 57 11.92 2.55 0.32
C ASP A 57 10.50 2.40 -0.24
N ILE A 58 10.00 1.16 -0.34
CA ILE A 58 8.63 0.89 -0.77
C ILE A 58 7.62 1.55 0.18
N ALA A 59 7.81 1.39 1.50
CA ALA A 59 6.90 1.94 2.50
C ALA A 59 6.92 3.47 2.51
N GLU A 60 8.09 4.08 2.35
CA GLU A 60 8.25 5.54 2.24
C GLU A 60 7.55 6.07 0.98
N SER A 61 7.87 5.53 -0.20
CA SER A 61 7.29 5.99 -1.47
C SER A 61 5.77 5.84 -1.52
N LEU A 62 5.24 4.69 -1.08
CA LEU A 62 3.78 4.48 -1.02
C LEU A 62 3.12 5.29 0.11
N GLY A 63 3.86 5.62 1.16
CA GLY A 63 3.42 6.52 2.22
C GLY A 63 3.23 7.95 1.71
N ILE A 64 4.20 8.45 0.93
CA ILE A 64 4.12 9.77 0.27
C ILE A 64 2.94 9.78 -0.71
N LEU A 65 2.80 8.75 -1.55
CA LEU A 65 1.66 8.63 -2.47
C LEU A 65 0.32 8.72 -1.72
N LEU A 66 0.17 8.03 -0.58
CA LEU A 66 -1.04 8.06 0.24
C LEU A 66 -1.40 9.46 0.76
N ASP A 67 -0.44 10.38 0.85
CA ASP A 67 -0.67 11.77 1.22
C ASP A 67 -1.21 12.63 0.08
N GLU A 68 -1.04 12.19 -1.17
CA GLU A 68 -1.47 12.90 -2.36
C GLU A 68 -2.77 12.33 -2.95
N VAL A 69 -2.94 11.01 -2.90
CA VAL A 69 -4.05 10.29 -3.53
C VAL A 69 -5.20 10.00 -2.56
N VAL A 70 -6.42 9.90 -3.08
CA VAL A 70 -7.57 9.45 -2.29
C VAL A 70 -7.41 7.96 -2.00
N CYS A 71 -7.58 7.55 -0.74
CA CYS A 71 -7.68 6.15 -0.36
C CYS A 71 -8.73 5.98 0.73
N ARG A 72 -9.81 5.25 0.44
CA ARG A 72 -10.92 5.03 1.39
C ARG A 72 -10.45 4.36 2.68
N ARG A 73 -9.44 3.48 2.59
CA ARG A 73 -8.85 2.75 3.72
C ARG A 73 -7.47 3.31 4.08
N LYS A 74 -7.25 4.64 3.97
CA LYS A 74 -5.94 5.29 4.19
C LYS A 74 -5.26 4.90 5.51
N ARG A 75 -5.98 4.86 6.64
CA ARG A 75 -5.40 4.46 7.94
C ARG A 75 -4.90 3.02 7.95
N VAL A 76 -5.67 2.11 7.37
CA VAL A 76 -5.29 0.70 7.23
C VAL A 76 -4.07 0.58 6.32
N ALA A 77 -4.08 1.28 5.18
CA ALA A 77 -2.96 1.27 4.24
C ALA A 77 -1.67 1.81 4.88
N ALA A 78 -1.72 2.95 5.56
CA ALA A 78 -0.58 3.56 6.25
C ALA A 78 -0.04 2.65 7.37
N THR A 79 -0.92 2.07 8.17
CA THR A 79 -0.54 1.11 9.23
C THR A 79 0.10 -0.14 8.65
N ALA A 80 -0.45 -0.68 7.55
CA ALA A 80 0.10 -1.83 6.86
C ALA A 80 1.51 -1.53 6.29
N LEU A 81 1.73 -0.35 5.70
CA LEU A 81 3.06 0.07 5.21
C LEU A 81 4.08 0.16 6.36
N GLY A 82 3.68 0.71 7.51
CA GLY A 82 4.54 0.76 8.71
C GLY A 82 4.93 -0.63 9.21
N LEU A 83 3.94 -1.54 9.34
CA LEU A 83 4.18 -2.94 9.72
C LEU A 83 5.05 -3.66 8.69
N TYR A 84 4.82 -3.42 7.40
CA TYR A 84 5.60 -3.99 6.32
C TYR A 84 7.05 -3.53 6.40
N SER A 85 7.32 -2.22 6.52
CA SER A 85 8.69 -1.71 6.66
C SER A 85 9.45 -2.31 7.84
N GLY A 86 8.78 -2.55 8.96
CA GLY A 86 9.40 -3.01 10.21
C GLY A 86 9.43 -4.52 10.44
N SER A 87 8.97 -5.34 9.49
CA SER A 87 8.83 -6.79 9.69
C SER A 87 9.19 -7.60 8.46
N SER A 88 9.13 -8.94 8.57
CA SER A 88 9.33 -9.87 7.46
C SER A 88 8.02 -10.45 6.90
N PHE A 89 6.86 -9.94 7.32
CA PHE A 89 5.56 -10.39 6.82
C PHE A 89 5.32 -9.89 5.39
N ASP A 90 4.49 -10.55 4.59
CA ASP A 90 4.10 -9.94 3.32
C ASP A 90 3.17 -8.72 3.56
N PHE A 91 2.93 -7.92 2.53
CA PHE A 91 2.10 -6.72 2.72
C PHE A 91 0.64 -7.06 3.03
N VAL A 92 0.11 -8.15 2.51
CA VAL A 92 -1.30 -8.55 2.73
C VAL A 92 -1.51 -9.00 4.17
N ASP A 93 -0.55 -9.71 4.74
CA ASP A 93 -0.46 -10.04 6.17
C ASP A 93 -0.48 -8.77 7.04
N CYS A 94 0.28 -7.75 6.63
CA CYS A 94 0.29 -6.45 7.30
C CYS A 94 -1.05 -5.70 7.16
N VAL A 95 -1.74 -5.83 6.02
CA VAL A 95 -3.10 -5.29 5.83
C VAL A 95 -4.10 -5.95 6.78
N LEU A 96 -4.04 -7.28 6.94
CA LEU A 96 -4.90 -7.98 7.89
C LEU A 96 -4.64 -7.53 9.33
N ALA A 97 -3.38 -7.37 9.72
CA ALA A 97 -3.02 -6.84 11.03
C ALA A 97 -3.50 -5.39 11.22
N ALA A 98 -3.38 -4.55 10.20
CA ALA A 98 -3.89 -3.19 10.23
C ALA A 98 -5.43 -3.12 10.32
N GLU A 99 -6.16 -4.05 9.70
CA GLU A 99 -7.62 -4.15 9.87
C GLU A 99 -8.02 -4.53 11.30
N VAL A 100 -7.20 -5.32 12.00
CA VAL A 100 -7.38 -5.60 13.43
C VAL A 100 -7.14 -4.33 14.25
N ALA A 101 -6.01 -3.66 14.03
CA ALA A 101 -5.56 -2.49 14.79
C ALA A 101 -6.49 -1.27 14.62
N GLU A 102 -6.84 -0.93 13.37
CA GLU A 102 -7.59 0.28 13.03
C GLU A 102 -9.09 0.02 12.89
N GLY A 103 -9.46 -1.17 12.39
CA GLY A 103 -10.84 -1.50 12.06
C GLY A 103 -11.62 -2.19 13.18
N GLY A 104 -10.95 -2.61 14.26
CA GLY A 104 -11.54 -3.39 15.35
C GLY A 104 -12.07 -4.76 14.88
N ARG A 105 -11.58 -5.26 13.74
CA ARG A 105 -11.98 -6.54 13.17
C ARG A 105 -11.22 -7.68 13.83
N SER A 106 -11.82 -8.86 13.87
CA SER A 106 -11.10 -10.10 14.20
C SER A 106 -10.78 -10.86 12.92
N VAL A 107 -9.56 -11.39 12.81
CA VAL A 107 -9.15 -12.24 11.68
C VAL A 107 -9.07 -13.69 12.14
N LEU A 108 -9.73 -14.59 11.41
CA LEU A 108 -9.56 -16.02 11.57
C LEU A 108 -8.40 -16.49 10.69
N THR A 109 -7.37 -17.09 11.30
CA THR A 109 -6.23 -17.65 10.57
C THR A 109 -5.70 -18.91 11.26
N PHE A 110 -5.12 -19.80 10.47
CA PHE A 110 -4.41 -21.00 10.94
C PHE A 110 -2.89 -20.81 10.98
N ASP A 111 -2.38 -19.66 10.51
CA ASP A 111 -0.96 -19.33 10.58
C ASP A 111 -0.59 -18.81 11.97
N LYS A 112 0.29 -19.54 12.66
CA LYS A 112 0.73 -19.22 14.03
C LYS A 112 1.57 -17.94 14.10
N LYS A 113 2.32 -17.59 13.05
CA LYS A 113 3.11 -16.35 13.00
C LYS A 113 2.16 -15.15 12.90
N LEU A 114 1.14 -15.24 12.06
CA LEU A 114 0.11 -14.20 11.95
C LEU A 114 -0.67 -14.01 13.24
N GLN A 115 -1.05 -15.09 13.93
CA GLN A 115 -1.69 -15.00 15.25
C GLN A 115 -0.83 -14.18 16.23
N GLY A 116 0.50 -14.40 16.21
CA GLY A 116 1.44 -13.63 17.02
C GLY A 116 1.53 -12.15 16.61
N LEU A 117 1.43 -11.84 15.31
CA LEU A 117 1.36 -10.46 14.82
C LEU A 117 0.08 -9.76 15.29
N PHE A 118 -1.07 -10.41 15.18
CA PHE A 118 -2.35 -9.84 15.59
C PHE A 118 -2.40 -9.54 17.09
N GLY A 119 -1.81 -10.40 17.93
CA GLY A 119 -1.70 -10.14 19.37
C GLY A 119 -0.77 -8.98 19.76
N ARG A 120 0.04 -8.46 18.83
CA ARG A 120 0.96 -7.31 19.07
C ARG A 120 0.38 -5.97 18.66
N VAL A 121 -0.63 -5.97 17.80
CA VAL A 121 -1.26 -4.76 17.25
C VAL A 121 -2.58 -4.42 17.95
N VAL A 122 -3.00 -5.24 18.91
CA VAL A 122 -4.16 -5.05 19.81
C VAL A 122 -3.68 -4.49 21.15
#